data_AF-A0A8H5L3Y0-F1
#
_entry.id   AF-A0A8H5L3Y0-F1
#
_cell.length_a   1.000
_cell.length_b   1.000
_cell.length_c   1.000
_cell.angle_alpha   90.00
_cell.angle_beta   90.00
_cell.angle_gamma   90.00
#
_symmetry.space_group_name_H-M   'P 1'
#
loop_
_entity.id
_entity.type
_entity.pdbx_description
1 polymer ?
#
loop_
_entity_poly.entity_id
_entity_poly.type
_entity_poly.pdbx_seq_one_letter_code
_entity_poly.pdbx_strand_id
1 'polypeptide(L)'
;MTLSQPTFHSRLVSPIIRDLVESGVGEDEGGVSLATVEFDSPDIMSGSPNLAMTYMITSIPTLLSFDGGEAQTTTKLSDARKLADREFLREWIRTEARRHGGRGGGGGGSSIFGGLFGK
;
A
#
# COMPACT_ATOMS: atom_id res chain seq x y z
N MET A 1 -5.97 -5.57 34.03
CA MET A 1 -7.10 -4.86 33.40
C MET A 1 -6.69 -4.63 31.95
N THR A 2 -6.99 -5.60 31.08
CA THR A 2 -6.51 -5.59 29.70
C THR A 2 -7.44 -4.70 28.89
N LEU A 3 -7.00 -3.48 28.58
CA LEU A 3 -7.65 -2.63 27.59
C LEU A 3 -7.46 -3.30 26.23
N SER A 4 -8.41 -4.15 25.85
CA SER A 4 -8.61 -4.50 24.44
C SER A 4 -9.09 -3.24 23.75
N GLN A 5 -8.15 -2.42 23.28
CA GLN A 5 -8.42 -1.34 22.34
C GLN A 5 -9.13 -1.98 21.14
N PRO A 6 -10.37 -1.58 20.82
CA PRO A 6 -11.04 -2.08 19.62
C PRO A 6 -10.30 -1.50 18.42
N THR A 7 -9.43 -2.29 17.78
CA THR A 7 -8.74 -1.89 16.56
C THR A 7 -9.77 -1.52 15.50
N PHE A 8 -9.86 -0.24 15.12
CA PHE A 8 -10.82 0.26 14.13
C PHE A 8 -10.31 0.04 12.70
N HIS A 9 -10.01 -1.22 12.36
CA HIS A 9 -9.91 -1.60 10.96
C HIS A 9 -11.28 -1.43 10.31
N SER A 10 -11.34 -0.83 9.10
CA SER A 10 -12.61 -0.79 8.40
C SER A 10 -13.08 -2.23 8.13
N ARG A 11 -14.14 -2.64 8.83
CA ARG A 11 -14.62 -4.03 8.86
C ARG A 11 -15.08 -4.54 7.50
N LEU A 12 -15.34 -3.62 6.56
CA LEU A 12 -15.81 -3.93 5.21
C LEU A 12 -14.69 -3.94 4.17
N VAL A 13 -13.81 -2.94 4.15
CA VAL A 13 -12.83 -2.78 3.06
C VAL A 13 -11.59 -3.65 3.29
N SER A 14 -11.13 -3.76 4.55
CA SER A 14 -9.90 -4.48 4.87
C SER A 14 -9.93 -5.97 4.46
N PRO A 15 -11.02 -6.72 4.71
CA PRO A 15 -11.10 -8.12 4.25
C PRO A 15 -11.12 -8.25 2.72
N ILE A 16 -11.81 -7.35 2.01
CA ILE A 16 -11.92 -7.40 0.54
C ILE A 16 -10.56 -7.20 -0.12
N ILE A 17 -9.83 -6.16 0.28
CA ILE A 17 -8.51 -5.86 -0.31
C ILE A 17 -7.50 -6.95 0.03
N ARG A 18 -7.50 -7.44 1.28
CA ARG A 18 -6.62 -8.53 1.69
C ARG A 18 -6.85 -9.77 0.84
N ASP A 19 -8.09 -10.20 0.71
CA ASP A 19 -8.45 -11.40 -0.07
C ASP A 19 -8.11 -11.25 -1.56
N LEU A 20 -8.27 -10.05 -2.15
CA LEU A 20 -7.84 -9.79 -3.53
C LEU A 20 -6.32 -9.90 -3.69
N VAL A 21 -5.54 -9.31 -2.78
CA VAL A 21 -4.07 -9.37 -2.85
C VAL A 21 -3.57 -10.79 -2.58
N GLU A 22 -4.11 -11.47 -1.58
CA GLU A 22 -3.74 -12.86 -1.24
C GLU A 22 -4.16 -13.89 -2.30
N SER A 23 -5.17 -13.57 -3.12
CA SER A 23 -5.56 -14.39 -4.28
C SER A 23 -4.73 -14.11 -5.55
N GLY A 24 -3.71 -13.27 -5.45
CA GLY A 24 -2.76 -13.01 -6.54
C GLY A 24 -3.22 -11.97 -7.57
N VAL A 25 -4.22 -11.13 -7.24
CA VAL A 25 -4.61 -10.05 -8.15
C VAL A 25 -3.45 -9.08 -8.34
N GLY A 26 -3.03 -8.88 -9.59
CA GLY A 26 -1.93 -7.98 -9.95
C GLY A 26 -0.59 -8.70 -10.14
N GLU A 27 -0.45 -9.98 -9.79
CA GLU A 27 0.84 -10.69 -9.86
C GLU A 27 1.40 -10.78 -11.28
N ASP A 28 0.54 -11.07 -12.27
CA ASP A 28 0.93 -11.10 -13.70
C ASP A 28 1.44 -9.73 -14.19
N GLU A 29 1.01 -8.65 -13.54
CA GLU A 29 1.38 -7.28 -13.86
C GLU A 29 2.55 -6.73 -13.03
N GLY A 30 3.14 -7.53 -12.12
CA GLY A 30 4.28 -7.15 -11.29
C GLY A 30 4.03 -7.19 -9.78
N GLY A 31 2.78 -7.38 -9.36
CA GLY A 31 2.35 -7.54 -7.97
C GLY A 31 2.23 -6.22 -7.19
N VAL A 32 1.59 -6.32 -6.02
CA VAL A 32 1.52 -5.23 -5.02
C VAL A 32 1.72 -5.81 -3.63
N SER A 33 2.17 -4.98 -2.68
CA SER A 33 2.16 -5.31 -1.25
C SER A 33 1.11 -4.49 -0.53
N LEU A 34 0.44 -5.10 0.45
CA LEU A 34 -0.60 -4.45 1.25
C LEU A 34 -0.07 -4.11 2.65
N ALA A 35 -0.15 -2.83 3.02
CA ALA A 35 0.08 -2.38 4.39
C ALA A 35 -1.20 -1.74 4.93
N THR A 36 -1.61 -2.14 6.14
CA THR A 36 -2.74 -1.51 6.85
C THR A 36 -2.18 -0.62 7.94
N VAL A 37 -2.71 0.60 8.06
CA VAL A 37 -2.31 1.57 9.07
C VAL A 37 -3.51 1.95 9.91
N GLU A 38 -3.37 1.84 11.23
CA GLU A 38 -4.35 2.32 12.20
C GLU A 38 -4.14 3.83 12.42
N PHE A 39 -4.95 4.63 11.74
CA PHE A 39 -4.75 6.08 11.65
C PHE A 39 -5.05 6.83 12.95
N ASP A 40 -5.94 6.29 13.78
CA ASP A 40 -6.32 6.80 15.10
C ASP A 40 -5.40 6.30 16.23
N SER A 41 -4.34 5.55 15.89
CA SER A 41 -3.34 5.16 16.89
C SER A 41 -2.54 6.39 17.39
N PRO A 42 -2.26 6.48 18.71
CA PRO A 42 -1.51 7.60 19.28
C PRO A 42 -0.15 7.83 18.60
N ASP A 43 0.54 6.75 18.21
CA ASP A 43 1.86 6.80 17.57
C ASP A 43 1.80 7.41 16.16
N ILE A 44 0.74 7.13 15.40
CA ILE A 44 0.52 7.71 14.07
C ILE A 44 0.05 9.16 14.17
N MET A 45 -0.82 9.47 15.14
CA MET A 45 -1.33 10.83 15.34
C MET A 45 -0.26 11.80 15.86
N SER A 46 0.60 11.33 16.76
CA SER A 46 1.71 12.12 17.34
C SER A 46 3.02 12.01 16.56
N GLY A 47 3.07 11.11 15.57
CA GLY A 47 4.24 10.88 14.72
C GLY A 47 4.64 12.10 13.89
N SER A 48 5.94 12.21 13.63
CA SER A 48 6.52 13.16 12.69
C SER A 48 7.23 12.39 11.56
N PRO A 49 6.79 12.52 10.31
CA PRO A 49 5.74 13.42 9.84
C PRO A 49 4.32 12.85 10.08
N ASN A 50 3.36 13.74 10.33
CA ASN A 50 1.94 13.36 10.52
C ASN A 50 1.34 12.89 9.19
N LEU A 51 0.98 11.59 9.10
CA LEU A 51 0.52 10.96 7.86
C LEU A 51 -0.72 11.61 7.24
N ALA A 52 -1.62 12.16 8.07
CA ALA A 52 -2.80 12.89 7.62
C ALA A 52 -2.41 14.06 6.73
N MET A 53 -1.45 14.85 7.21
CA MET A 53 -0.96 16.04 6.53
C MET A 53 -0.06 15.65 5.36
N THR A 54 0.86 14.71 5.55
CA THR A 54 1.83 14.28 4.53
C THR A 54 1.15 13.76 3.27
N TYR A 55 0.07 12.99 3.41
CA TYR A 55 -0.62 12.37 2.29
C TYR A 55 -2.00 12.97 2.02
N MET A 56 -2.33 14.08 2.69
CA MET A 56 -3.61 14.77 2.59
C MET A 56 -4.81 13.83 2.79
N ILE A 57 -4.74 12.96 3.80
CA ILE A 57 -5.82 12.04 4.16
C ILE A 57 -6.83 12.80 5.00
N THR A 58 -8.00 13.08 4.42
CA THR A 58 -9.07 13.88 5.06
C THR A 58 -10.27 13.03 5.53
N SER A 59 -10.27 11.73 5.24
CA SER A 59 -11.35 10.81 5.59
C SER A 59 -10.85 9.38 5.68
N ILE A 60 -11.53 8.54 6.45
CA ILE A 60 -11.25 7.11 6.60
C ILE A 60 -12.51 6.32 6.23
N PRO A 61 -12.41 5.17 5.54
CA PRO A 61 -11.19 4.57 5.01
C PRO A 61 -10.61 5.32 3.80
N THR A 62 -9.28 5.24 3.62
CA THR A 62 -8.58 5.72 2.43
C THR A 62 -7.61 4.65 1.95
N LEU A 63 -7.65 4.34 0.64
CA LEU A 63 -6.65 3.54 -0.05
C LEU A 63 -5.70 4.46 -0.82
N LEU A 64 -4.41 4.18 -0.77
CA LEU A 64 -3.36 4.98 -1.39
C LEU A 64 -2.22 4.07 -1.86
N SER A 65 -1.75 4.28 -3.09
CA SER A 65 -0.61 3.57 -3.64
C SER A 65 0.71 4.30 -3.33
N PHE A 66 1.79 3.52 -3.23
CA PHE A 66 3.15 3.98 -3.04
C PHE A 66 4.05 3.39 -4.14
N ASP A 67 4.96 4.20 -4.67
CA ASP A 67 5.98 3.76 -5.63
C ASP A 67 7.35 4.27 -5.23
N GLY A 68 8.38 3.42 -5.18
CA GLY A 68 9.75 3.86 -4.89
C GLY A 68 9.90 4.64 -3.57
N GLY A 69 9.00 4.44 -2.59
CA GLY A 69 8.96 5.20 -1.34
C GLY A 69 8.14 6.50 -1.39
N GLU A 70 7.57 6.86 -2.54
CA GLU A 70 6.76 8.07 -2.73
C GLU A 70 5.27 7.76 -2.82
N ALA A 71 4.45 8.52 -2.09
CA ALA A 71 3.01 8.44 -2.15
C ALA A 71 2.47 8.95 -3.50
N GLN A 72 1.57 8.17 -4.08
CA GLN A 72 1.02 8.43 -5.40
C GLN A 72 -0.34 9.08 -5.21
N THR A 73 -0.34 10.35 -4.82
CA THR A 73 -1.53 11.07 -4.30
C THR A 73 -2.72 11.10 -5.26
N THR A 74 -2.49 10.96 -6.56
CA THR A 74 -3.54 10.84 -7.59
C THR A 74 -4.32 9.52 -7.52
N THR A 75 -3.76 8.49 -6.89
CA THR A 75 -4.39 7.17 -6.71
C THR A 75 -5.30 7.11 -5.47
N LYS A 76 -5.32 8.19 -4.66
CA LYS A 76 -6.05 8.25 -3.41
C LYS A 76 -7.54 7.99 -3.62
N LEU A 77 -8.07 6.99 -2.91
CA LEU A 77 -9.45 6.56 -2.99
C LEU A 77 -10.08 6.54 -1.60
N SER A 78 -11.07 7.39 -1.38
CA SER A 78 -11.82 7.48 -0.13
C SER A 78 -13.34 7.30 -0.31
N ASP A 79 -13.79 7.03 -1.54
CA ASP A 79 -15.20 6.78 -1.82
C ASP A 79 -15.62 5.42 -1.26
N ALA A 80 -16.51 5.43 -0.26
CA ALA A 80 -16.95 4.23 0.43
C ALA A 80 -17.67 3.21 -0.48
N ARG A 81 -18.35 3.66 -1.55
CA ARG A 81 -19.03 2.76 -2.50
C ARG A 81 -18.00 2.02 -3.34
N LYS A 82 -16.99 2.74 -3.85
CA LYS A 82 -15.90 2.15 -4.61
C LYS A 82 -15.03 1.22 -3.76
N LEU A 83 -14.77 1.58 -2.50
CA LEU A 83 -14.04 0.73 -1.55
C LEU A 83 -14.82 -0.52 -1.12
N ALA A 84 -16.14 -0.55 -1.30
CA ALA A 84 -16.96 -1.74 -1.10
C ALA A 84 -17.16 -2.56 -2.40
N ASP A 85 -16.74 -2.03 -3.55
CA ASP A 85 -16.88 -2.68 -4.85
C ASP A 85 -15.63 -3.52 -5.14
N ARG A 86 -15.81 -4.85 -5.06
CA ARG A 86 -14.74 -5.82 -5.25
C ARG A 86 -14.14 -5.79 -6.66
N GLU A 87 -14.96 -5.60 -7.70
CA GLU A 87 -14.45 -5.61 -9.07
C GLU A 87 -13.74 -4.30 -9.40
N PHE A 88 -14.25 -3.18 -8.88
CA PHE A 88 -13.51 -1.91 -8.92
C PHE A 88 -12.13 -2.05 -8.25
N LEU A 89 -12.08 -2.63 -7.04
CA LEU A 89 -10.81 -2.82 -6.32
C LEU A 89 -9.86 -3.77 -7.03
N ARG A 90 -10.39 -4.84 -7.67
CA ARG A 90 -9.58 -5.74 -8.48
C ARG A 90 -8.88 -4.99 -9.61
N GLU A 91 -9.60 -4.18 -10.36
CA GLU A 91 -9.03 -3.43 -11.48
C GLU A 91 -8.10 -2.31 -11.01
N TRP A 92 -8.41 -1.68 -9.87
CA TRP A 92 -7.51 -0.73 -9.23
C TRP A 92 -6.17 -1.39 -8.89
N ILE A 93 -6.18 -2.57 -8.25
CA ILE A 93 -4.96 -3.31 -7.91
C ILE A 93 -4.15 -3.67 -9.17
N ARG A 94 -4.79 -4.18 -10.23
CA ARG A 94 -4.11 -4.49 -11.49
C ARG A 94 -3.49 -3.27 -12.16
N THR A 95 -4.19 -2.14 -12.12
CA THR A 95 -3.70 -0.86 -12.65
C THR A 95 -2.44 -0.43 -11.91
N GLU A 96 -2.46 -0.49 -10.58
CA GLU A 96 -1.31 -0.15 -9.76
C GLU A 96 -0.15 -1.13 -9.97
N ALA A 97 -0.41 -2.44 -9.95
CA ALA A 97 0.59 -3.46 -10.24
C ALA A 97 1.27 -3.19 -11.59
N ARG A 98 0.51 -2.94 -12.66
CA ARG A 98 1.04 -2.64 -14.01
C ARG A 98 1.87 -1.37 -14.04
N ARG A 99 1.45 -0.34 -13.31
CA ARG A 99 2.19 0.93 -13.18
C ARG A 99 3.57 0.72 -12.59
N HIS A 100 3.70 -0.23 -11.66
CA HIS A 100 4.95 -0.60 -11.02
C HIS A 100 5.74 -1.66 -11.82
N GLY A 101 5.08 -2.63 -12.45
CA GLY A 101 5.74 -3.72 -13.18
C GLY A 101 6.41 -3.33 -14.50
N GLY A 102 6.03 -2.17 -15.08
CA GLY A 102 6.75 -1.57 -16.21
C GLY A 102 8.09 -0.94 -15.81
N ARG A 103 8.29 -0.65 -14.52
CA ARG A 103 9.59 -0.30 -13.95
C ARG A 103 10.21 -1.61 -13.52
N GLY A 104 10.80 -2.31 -14.48
CA GLY A 104 11.51 -3.56 -14.21
C GLY A 104 12.40 -3.40 -12.97
N GLY A 105 12.43 -4.44 -12.14
CA GLY A 105 13.48 -4.64 -11.15
C GLY A 105 14.82 -4.53 -11.86
N GLY A 106 15.37 -3.32 -11.86
CA GLY A 106 16.59 -2.95 -12.53
C GLY A 106 17.59 -2.60 -11.45
N GLY A 107 18.44 -3.58 -11.14
CA GLY A 107 19.67 -3.34 -10.41
C GLY A 107 20.41 -2.14 -10.99
N GLY A 108 20.78 -1.23 -10.11
CA GLY A 108 21.57 -0.03 -10.40
C GLY A 108 22.52 0.29 -9.27
N GLY A 109 23.06 -0.76 -8.61
CA GLY A 109 24.29 -0.69 -7.84
C GLY A 109 25.36 -1.43 -8.64
N SER A 110 25.98 -0.73 -9.59
CA SER A 110 27.23 -1.16 -10.21
C SER A 110 28.27 -1.45 -9.13
N SER A 111 28.93 -2.60 -9.28
CA SER A 111 30.30 -2.85 -8.80
C SER A 111 30.49 -2.96 -7.27
N ILE A 112 30.45 -4.18 -6.70
CA ILE A 112 31.34 -4.53 -5.55
C ILE A 112 31.55 -6.04 -5.29
N PHE A 113 30.76 -6.99 -5.82
CA PHE A 113 30.84 -8.41 -5.41
C PHE A 113 31.38 -9.41 -6.45
N GLY A 114 32.19 -8.98 -7.43
CA GLY A 114 32.67 -9.85 -8.51
C GLY A 114 34.19 -10.00 -8.70
N GLY A 115 35.03 -9.34 -7.90
CA GLY A 115 36.46 -9.15 -8.26
C GLY A 115 37.52 -9.51 -7.20
N LEU A 116 37.17 -10.19 -6.11
CA LEU A 116 38.09 -10.46 -4.99
C LEU A 116 38.62 -11.90 -4.95
N PHE A 117 38.76 -12.54 -6.11
CA PHE A 117 39.54 -13.77 -6.27
C PHE A 117 40.34 -13.71 -7.59
N GLY A 118 41.65 -13.48 -7.51
CA GLY A 118 42.51 -13.57 -8.70
C GLY A 118 43.93 -13.04 -8.57
N LYS A 119 44.76 -13.76 -7.79
CA LYS A 119 46.25 -13.83 -7.80
C LYS A 119 47.10 -12.59 -7.51
#